data_AF-A0A7X6ZXN2-F1
#
_entry.id   AF-A0A7X6ZXN2-F1
#
_cell.length_a   1.000
_cell.length_b   1.000
_cell.length_c   1.000
_cell.angle_alpha   90.00
_cell.angle_beta   90.00
_cell.angle_gamma   90.00
#
_symmetry.space_group_name_H-M   'P 1'
#
loop_
_entity.id
_entity.type
_entity.pdbx_description
1 polymer ?
#
loop_
_entity_poly.entity_id
_entity_poly.type
_entity_poly.pdbx_seq_one_letter_code
_entity_poly.pdbx_strand_id
1 'polypeptide(L)'
;MKKRFSAAFLFLFLMVFLALPAGAGTLDALPPWSDNDLYGVIHIDQPNAVLQRVVSSYLYRSAAAYAPEMEMLTGWLGNLPVTSLSLAAGQTEKGYSLQGAATFTEGKKDLLAKLAEGKGKEGDFEALVDSPMPGQLLLVPDQGSNYAVVADGIALFLLTVEKDMILFGFSPEDLAAAREALQNESKRMKVTRSLPQGSFFRFHDNGMVASEIQTDSMGALKAPVEPLEAEVGYEMTEKGFNFSLFSNFAKVFGVAEPDGAVHPIPMEDLLLVGGGKPWFSAIGQSFFKKSHIQALRDSAAAGDEDAVEVVGLLDAAKQFGIDDDALISILKTVGVVLGGQTRAFENTLPGGYFYLSGKKEDVALLLPIIEMTAKESGMPFEALTLPGWTALYAIKDPVDFVMGIRDGTVVFGLLNPEGLSSAPELSASMKTLYERKDLYAFFNLDMAAVRSTLLSLLNPEGAMASLLLEMEIAEVLPWVLEGLKLTAEIDSINIQAAAADRADFSVFTTAPDPKEIEQMDVFAARWQELAPEEDYEEEESDDSEEEHEEPPVKNKF
;
A
#
# COMPACT_ATOMS: atom_id res chain seq x y z
N MET A 1 -19.93 -22.04 -13.69
CA MET A 1 -20.23 -21.15 -12.54
C MET A 1 -19.85 -21.78 -11.21
N LYS A 2 -20.38 -22.94 -10.79
CA LYS A 2 -20.02 -23.60 -9.51
C LYS A 2 -18.51 -23.76 -9.26
N LYS A 3 -17.73 -24.23 -10.24
CA LYS A 3 -16.26 -24.35 -10.15
C LYS A 3 -15.51 -23.01 -10.06
N ARG A 4 -16.10 -21.92 -10.58
CA ARG A 4 -15.54 -20.56 -10.46
C ARG A 4 -15.84 -19.97 -9.09
N PHE A 5 -17.00 -20.28 -8.51
CA PHE A 5 -17.36 -19.90 -7.15
C PHE A 5 -16.60 -20.68 -6.08
N SER A 6 -16.35 -21.99 -6.24
CA SER A 6 -15.51 -22.74 -5.28
C SER A 6 -14.04 -22.36 -5.39
N ALA A 7 -13.53 -22.04 -6.58
CA ALA A 7 -12.18 -21.50 -6.75
C ALA A 7 -12.09 -20.05 -6.22
N ALA A 8 -13.10 -19.21 -6.45
CA ALA A 8 -13.18 -17.87 -5.87
C ALA A 8 -13.41 -17.90 -4.36
N PHE A 9 -14.12 -18.90 -3.83
CA PHE A 9 -14.30 -19.12 -2.40
C PHE A 9 -13.03 -19.68 -1.78
N LEU A 10 -12.32 -20.63 -2.39
CA LEU A 10 -10.99 -21.07 -1.94
C LEU A 10 -9.94 -19.97 -2.07
N PHE A 11 -9.99 -19.17 -3.13
CA PHE A 11 -9.11 -18.02 -3.35
C PHE A 11 -9.46 -16.86 -2.43
N LEU A 12 -10.75 -16.61 -2.10
CA LEU A 12 -11.16 -15.69 -1.03
C LEU A 12 -10.82 -16.26 0.33
N PHE A 13 -10.97 -17.56 0.58
CA PHE A 13 -10.62 -18.22 1.85
C PHE A 13 -9.11 -18.14 2.06
N LEU A 14 -8.30 -18.34 1.00
CA LEU A 14 -6.84 -18.13 0.97
C LEU A 14 -6.44 -16.64 1.04
N MET A 15 -7.15 -15.73 0.38
CA MET A 15 -6.92 -14.27 0.43
C MET A 15 -7.35 -13.65 1.76
N VAL A 16 -8.40 -14.19 2.40
CA VAL A 16 -8.87 -13.82 3.74
C VAL A 16 -7.83 -14.23 4.80
N PHE A 17 -6.91 -15.14 4.49
CA PHE A 17 -5.77 -15.48 5.35
C PHE A 17 -4.54 -14.54 5.20
N LEU A 18 -4.63 -13.44 4.43
CA LEU A 18 -3.59 -12.40 4.34
C LEU A 18 -3.90 -11.13 5.16
N ALA A 19 -4.86 -11.17 6.06
CA ALA A 19 -5.09 -10.15 7.08
C ALA A 19 -5.54 -10.83 8.38
N LEU A 20 -5.85 -10.04 9.42
CA LEU A 20 -6.43 -10.38 10.75
C LEU A 20 -5.47 -10.58 12.02
N PRO A 21 -5.38 -9.67 13.04
CA PRO A 21 -4.33 -9.38 14.10
C PRO A 21 -4.37 -10.19 15.42
N ALA A 22 -3.26 -10.85 15.98
CA ALA A 22 -2.90 -11.99 16.97
C ALA A 22 -3.17 -12.13 18.52
N GLY A 23 -3.39 -13.39 18.96
CA GLY A 23 -3.59 -13.84 20.36
C GLY A 23 -3.06 -15.25 20.57
N ALA A 24 -2.27 -15.40 21.64
CA ALA A 24 -1.06 -16.22 21.68
C ALA A 24 -1.23 -17.75 21.76
N GLY A 25 -2.44 -18.30 21.92
CA GLY A 25 -2.62 -19.72 22.23
C GLY A 25 -2.36 -20.69 21.07
N THR A 26 -2.57 -20.27 19.83
CA THR A 26 -2.45 -21.15 18.64
C THR A 26 -1.01 -21.32 18.17
N LEU A 27 -0.12 -20.35 18.42
CA LEU A 27 1.31 -20.45 18.09
C LEU A 27 2.00 -21.56 18.90
N ASP A 28 1.53 -21.82 20.12
CA ASP A 28 2.05 -22.88 20.99
C ASP A 28 1.83 -24.29 20.41
N ALA A 29 0.95 -24.43 19.42
CA ALA A 29 0.70 -25.68 18.72
C ALA A 29 1.62 -25.91 17.52
N LEU A 30 2.41 -24.91 17.12
CA LEU A 30 3.31 -25.05 15.98
C LEU A 30 4.59 -25.80 16.41
N PRO A 31 4.95 -26.92 15.76
CA PRO A 31 6.20 -27.63 16.02
C PRO A 31 7.41 -26.85 15.46
N PRO A 32 8.65 -27.17 15.87
CA PRO A 32 9.84 -26.50 15.36
C PRO A 32 10.07 -26.81 13.88
N TRP A 33 10.38 -25.77 13.12
CA TRP A 33 10.93 -25.85 11.78
C TRP A 33 12.43 -25.60 11.83
N SER A 34 13.20 -26.25 10.95
CA SER A 34 14.65 -26.13 10.88
C SER A 34 15.07 -24.87 10.14
N ASP A 35 16.27 -24.36 10.43
CA ASP A 35 16.88 -23.26 9.67
C ASP A 35 17.14 -23.63 8.19
N ASN A 36 17.18 -24.93 7.87
CA ASN A 36 17.34 -25.46 6.51
C ASN A 36 16.02 -25.62 5.75
N ASP A 37 14.88 -25.42 6.40
CA ASP A 37 13.56 -25.53 5.75
C ASP A 37 13.20 -24.19 5.09
N LEU A 38 12.41 -24.23 4.00
CA LEU A 38 11.81 -23.02 3.41
C LEU A 38 10.37 -22.94 3.91
N TYR A 39 10.01 -21.91 4.68
CA TYR A 39 8.67 -21.87 5.27
C TYR A 39 8.10 -20.47 5.49
N GLY A 40 6.78 -20.42 5.55
CA GLY A 40 6.00 -19.28 5.99
C GLY A 40 5.24 -19.60 7.27
N VAL A 41 5.17 -18.63 8.18
CA VAL A 41 4.32 -18.66 9.38
C VAL A 41 3.29 -17.56 9.28
N ILE A 42 2.02 -17.91 9.36
CA ILE A 42 0.91 -16.96 9.47
C ILE A 42 0.37 -17.04 10.90
N HIS A 43 0.14 -15.90 11.52
CA HIS A 43 -0.61 -15.81 12.77
C HIS A 43 -1.65 -14.70 12.71
N ILE A 44 -2.83 -15.01 13.26
CA ILE A 44 -4.05 -14.22 13.25
C ILE A 44 -4.73 -14.22 14.65
N ASP A 45 -5.04 -13.07 15.27
CA ASP A 45 -5.99 -12.95 16.44
C ASP A 45 -7.25 -12.40 15.84
N GLN A 46 -8.29 -12.61 16.63
CA GLN A 46 -9.52 -11.85 16.59
C GLN A 46 -9.96 -11.60 15.14
N PRO A 47 -9.90 -12.62 14.25
CA PRO A 47 -10.26 -12.42 12.87
C PRO A 47 -11.72 -12.02 12.76
N ASN A 48 -12.55 -12.52 13.67
CA ASN A 48 -13.91 -12.07 13.89
C ASN A 48 -14.01 -10.55 14.11
N ALA A 49 -13.22 -9.96 15.02
CA ALA A 49 -13.30 -8.53 15.33
C ALA A 49 -12.87 -7.66 14.14
N VAL A 50 -11.85 -8.10 13.40
CA VAL A 50 -11.36 -7.35 12.25
C VAL A 50 -12.28 -7.44 11.07
N LEU A 51 -12.81 -8.62 10.76
CA LEU A 51 -13.82 -8.77 9.72
C LEU A 51 -15.10 -8.01 10.06
N GLN A 52 -15.53 -8.01 11.32
CA GLN A 52 -16.64 -7.18 11.77
C GLN A 52 -16.38 -5.70 11.49
N ARG A 53 -15.18 -5.21 11.78
CA ARG A 53 -14.82 -3.83 11.48
C ARG A 53 -14.84 -3.54 9.98
N VAL A 54 -14.25 -4.41 9.15
CA VAL A 54 -14.25 -4.28 7.69
C VAL A 54 -15.69 -4.23 7.17
N VAL A 55 -16.53 -5.19 7.57
CA VAL A 55 -17.94 -5.26 7.17
C VAL A 55 -18.74 -4.04 7.67
N SER A 56 -18.35 -3.47 8.82
CA SER A 56 -18.95 -2.26 9.35
C SER A 56 -18.44 -0.97 8.71
N SER A 57 -17.36 -0.99 7.91
CA SER A 57 -16.84 0.20 7.26
C SER A 57 -17.84 0.75 6.24
N TYR A 58 -17.85 2.07 6.07
CA TYR A 58 -18.62 2.77 5.06
C TYR A 58 -18.24 2.28 3.66
N LEU A 59 -16.94 2.13 3.37
CA LEU A 59 -16.45 1.61 2.10
C LEU A 59 -17.08 0.25 1.76
N TYR A 60 -17.02 -0.69 2.70
CA TYR A 60 -17.59 -2.02 2.50
C TYR A 60 -19.12 -1.96 2.34
N ARG A 61 -19.81 -1.19 3.20
CA ARG A 61 -21.28 -1.07 3.14
C ARG A 61 -21.75 -0.44 1.83
N SER A 62 -21.06 0.58 1.34
CA SER A 62 -21.33 1.20 0.06
C SER A 62 -21.08 0.22 -1.08
N ALA A 63 -19.94 -0.49 -1.10
CA ALA A 63 -19.67 -1.50 -2.13
C ALA A 63 -20.69 -2.65 -2.11
N ALA A 64 -21.07 -3.14 -0.93
CA ALA A 64 -22.04 -4.21 -0.77
C ALA A 64 -23.45 -3.80 -1.22
N ALA A 65 -23.82 -2.52 -1.09
CA ALA A 65 -25.11 -2.02 -1.57
C ALA A 65 -25.28 -2.16 -3.10
N TYR A 66 -24.19 -2.11 -3.86
CA TYR A 66 -24.21 -2.29 -5.32
C TYR A 66 -24.09 -3.76 -5.76
N ALA A 67 -23.79 -4.67 -4.84
CA ALA A 67 -23.55 -6.08 -5.13
C ALA A 67 -24.37 -6.99 -4.21
N PRO A 68 -25.62 -7.36 -4.58
CA PRO A 68 -26.47 -8.24 -3.76
C PRO A 68 -25.81 -9.59 -3.41
N GLU A 69 -24.91 -10.08 -4.25
CA GLU A 69 -24.13 -11.31 -4.01
C GLU A 69 -23.21 -11.21 -2.77
N MET A 70 -22.88 -9.98 -2.34
CA MET A 70 -22.08 -9.72 -1.14
C MET A 70 -22.88 -9.88 0.15
N GLU A 71 -24.22 -9.94 0.13
CA GLU A 71 -25.02 -10.01 1.36
C GLU A 71 -24.74 -11.30 2.16
N MET A 72 -24.68 -12.44 1.48
CA MET A 72 -24.33 -13.72 2.11
C MET A 72 -22.90 -13.71 2.68
N LEU A 73 -21.97 -13.13 1.93
CA LEU A 73 -20.57 -12.99 2.36
C LEU A 73 -20.44 -12.04 3.55
N THR A 74 -21.17 -10.93 3.54
CA THR A 74 -21.27 -9.93 4.62
C THR A 74 -21.74 -10.58 5.91
N GLY A 75 -22.83 -11.35 5.83
CA GLY A 75 -23.37 -12.08 6.97
C GLY A 75 -22.39 -13.09 7.55
N TRP A 76 -21.66 -13.80 6.69
CA TRP A 76 -20.64 -14.75 7.13
C TRP A 76 -19.41 -14.07 7.75
N LEU A 77 -18.81 -13.10 7.05
CA LEU A 77 -17.61 -12.38 7.52
C LEU A 77 -17.88 -11.65 8.84
N GLY A 78 -19.04 -11.02 9.00
CA GLY A 78 -19.42 -10.35 10.25
C GLY A 78 -19.63 -11.31 11.43
N ASN A 79 -19.82 -12.60 11.18
CA ASN A 79 -20.07 -13.62 12.20
C ASN A 79 -19.02 -14.73 12.21
N LEU A 80 -17.84 -14.52 11.62
CA LEU A 80 -16.80 -15.54 11.55
C LEU A 80 -16.51 -16.06 12.98
N PRO A 81 -16.63 -17.37 13.25
CA PRO A 81 -16.55 -17.89 14.61
C PRO A 81 -15.12 -18.15 15.08
N VAL A 82 -14.10 -17.80 14.29
CA VAL A 82 -12.69 -18.02 14.61
C VAL A 82 -12.15 -16.86 15.47
N THR A 83 -11.41 -17.18 16.52
CA THR A 83 -10.85 -16.20 17.47
C THR A 83 -9.33 -16.09 17.41
N SER A 84 -8.63 -17.12 16.95
CA SER A 84 -7.19 -17.08 16.68
C SER A 84 -6.84 -18.21 15.71
N LEU A 85 -5.86 -17.98 14.85
CA LEU A 85 -5.34 -18.94 13.90
C LEU A 85 -3.82 -18.81 13.79
N SER A 86 -3.13 -19.94 13.79
CA SER A 86 -1.71 -20.03 13.46
C SER A 86 -1.48 -21.11 12.43
N LEU A 87 -0.57 -20.87 11.50
CA LEU A 87 -0.23 -21.78 10.42
C LEU A 87 1.28 -21.70 10.17
N ALA A 88 1.94 -22.84 10.00
CA ALA A 88 3.23 -22.95 9.35
C ALA A 88 3.10 -23.86 8.12
N ALA A 89 3.63 -23.41 6.99
CA ALA A 89 3.59 -24.14 5.73
C ALA A 89 4.89 -23.94 4.97
N GLY A 90 5.38 -24.99 4.31
CA GLY A 90 6.67 -24.91 3.65
C GLY A 90 7.20 -26.22 3.11
N GLN A 91 8.42 -26.17 2.61
CA GLN A 91 9.19 -27.31 2.15
C GLN A 91 10.22 -27.70 3.21
N THR A 92 10.17 -28.97 3.61
CA THR A 92 11.11 -29.61 4.52
C THR A 92 11.96 -30.65 3.79
N GLU A 93 12.94 -31.25 4.46
CA GLU A 93 13.68 -32.42 3.93
C GLU A 93 12.77 -33.60 3.52
N LYS A 94 11.56 -33.70 4.11
CA LYS A 94 10.58 -34.76 3.82
C LYS A 94 9.57 -34.37 2.74
N GLY A 95 9.68 -33.17 2.17
CA GLY A 95 8.73 -32.60 1.22
C GLY A 95 7.85 -31.50 1.85
N TYR A 96 6.73 -31.22 1.20
CA TYR A 96 5.80 -30.18 1.65
C TYR A 96 5.10 -30.58 2.95
N SER A 97 4.97 -29.62 3.86
CA SER A 97 4.35 -29.81 5.16
C SER A 97 3.48 -28.61 5.52
N LEU A 98 2.42 -28.89 6.29
CA LEU A 98 1.46 -27.93 6.79
C LEU A 98 1.12 -28.30 8.22
N GLN A 99 1.22 -27.35 9.14
CA GLN A 99 0.64 -27.46 10.47
C GLN A 99 -0.08 -26.17 10.81
N GLY A 100 -1.20 -26.29 11.51
CA GLY A 100 -1.85 -25.12 12.07
C GLY A 100 -2.78 -25.45 13.22
N ALA A 101 -3.21 -24.39 13.88
CA ALA A 101 -4.16 -24.45 14.96
C ALA A 101 -5.14 -23.29 14.92
N ALA A 102 -6.41 -23.54 15.25
CA ALA A 102 -7.46 -22.55 15.27
C ALA A 102 -8.30 -22.65 16.55
N THR A 103 -8.60 -21.51 17.17
CA THR A 103 -9.58 -21.40 18.26
C THR A 103 -10.85 -20.74 17.78
N PHE A 104 -11.95 -21.01 18.48
CA PHE A 104 -13.29 -20.55 18.11
C PHE A 104 -13.96 -19.79 19.25
N THR A 105 -15.04 -19.08 18.93
CA THR A 105 -15.91 -18.44 19.92
C THR A 105 -16.58 -19.47 20.82
N GLU A 106 -17.02 -19.06 22.01
CA GLU A 106 -17.65 -19.95 22.99
C GLU A 106 -18.88 -20.70 22.43
N GLY A 107 -19.59 -20.09 21.47
CA GLY A 107 -20.73 -20.71 20.79
C GLY A 107 -20.41 -22.01 20.04
N LYS A 108 -19.13 -22.30 19.78
CA LYS A 108 -18.68 -23.53 19.11
C LYS A 108 -18.23 -24.64 20.07
N LYS A 109 -18.26 -24.40 21.39
CA LYS A 109 -17.73 -25.33 22.40
C LYS A 109 -18.35 -26.74 22.33
N ASP A 110 -19.66 -26.83 22.14
CA ASP A 110 -20.36 -28.13 22.06
C ASP A 110 -19.97 -28.91 20.79
N LEU A 111 -19.76 -28.22 19.67
CA LEU A 111 -19.27 -28.83 18.43
C LEU A 111 -17.83 -29.30 18.59
N LEU A 112 -16.96 -28.49 19.18
CA LEU A 112 -15.58 -28.88 19.48
C LEU A 112 -15.53 -30.11 20.40
N ALA A 113 -16.34 -30.15 21.46
CA ALA A 113 -16.43 -31.30 22.36
C ALA A 113 -16.92 -32.56 21.63
N LYS A 114 -17.93 -32.43 20.76
CA LYS A 114 -18.42 -33.54 19.92
C LYS A 114 -17.32 -34.10 19.00
N LEU A 115 -16.54 -33.22 18.38
CA LEU A 115 -15.41 -33.62 17.53
C LEU A 115 -14.30 -34.28 18.36
N ALA A 116 -13.96 -33.74 19.53
CA ALA A 116 -12.98 -34.34 20.44
C ALA A 116 -13.35 -35.77 20.89
N GLU A 117 -14.64 -36.04 21.09
CA GLU A 117 -15.17 -37.36 21.46
C GLU A 117 -15.18 -38.37 20.30
N GLY A 118 -14.73 -38.01 19.10
CA GLY A 118 -14.80 -38.89 17.93
C GLY A 118 -16.21 -38.99 17.33
N LYS A 119 -17.13 -38.10 17.69
CA LYS A 119 -18.55 -38.14 17.28
C LYS A 119 -18.92 -37.17 16.15
N GLY A 120 -17.94 -36.56 15.51
CA GLY A 120 -18.08 -35.73 14.32
C GLY A 120 -18.80 -36.43 13.17
N LYS A 121 -19.59 -35.66 12.43
CA LYS A 121 -20.41 -36.10 11.29
C LYS A 121 -20.29 -35.10 10.14
N GLU A 122 -20.76 -35.53 8.97
CA GLU A 122 -20.94 -34.65 7.82
C GLU A 122 -21.73 -33.38 8.20
N GLY A 123 -21.27 -32.22 7.73
CA GLY A 123 -21.82 -30.90 8.07
C GLY A 123 -21.30 -30.29 9.39
N ASP A 124 -20.67 -31.05 10.29
CA ASP A 124 -20.18 -30.47 11.56
C ASP A 124 -19.04 -29.47 11.36
N PHE A 125 -18.14 -29.71 10.39
CA PHE A 125 -17.07 -28.77 10.07
C PHE A 125 -17.62 -27.49 9.43
N GLU A 126 -18.62 -27.61 8.55
CA GLU A 126 -19.31 -26.45 7.99
C GLU A 126 -20.03 -25.64 9.07
N ALA A 127 -20.73 -26.31 9.99
CA ALA A 127 -21.37 -25.66 11.12
C ALA A 127 -20.36 -25.02 12.08
N LEU A 128 -19.16 -25.57 12.20
CA LEU A 128 -18.09 -25.03 13.03
C LEU A 128 -17.53 -23.71 12.48
N VAL A 129 -17.37 -23.60 11.15
CA VAL A 129 -16.87 -22.38 10.47
C VAL A 129 -17.97 -21.45 9.96
N ASP A 130 -19.23 -21.78 10.25
CA ASP A 130 -20.43 -21.13 9.72
C ASP A 130 -20.41 -21.00 8.18
N SER A 131 -19.98 -22.06 7.49
CA SER A 131 -19.77 -22.05 6.04
C SER A 131 -20.99 -21.49 5.29
N PRO A 132 -20.81 -20.48 4.41
CA PRO A 132 -21.89 -19.96 3.57
C PRO A 132 -22.22 -20.89 2.39
N MET A 133 -21.46 -21.97 2.21
CA MET A 133 -21.63 -22.93 1.12
C MET A 133 -21.85 -24.35 1.67
N PRO A 134 -23.10 -24.74 1.99
CA PRO A 134 -23.41 -26.06 2.53
C PRO A 134 -23.09 -27.19 1.54
N GLY A 135 -22.53 -28.29 2.06
CA GLY A 135 -22.20 -29.50 1.31
C GLY A 135 -20.93 -29.41 0.46
N GLN A 136 -20.10 -28.36 0.61
CA GLN A 136 -18.82 -28.24 -0.10
C GLN A 136 -17.62 -28.70 0.73
N LEU A 137 -17.73 -28.67 2.06
CA LEU A 137 -16.68 -29.07 2.99
C LEU A 137 -17.17 -30.26 3.80
N LEU A 138 -16.78 -31.46 3.38
CA LEU A 138 -17.17 -32.69 4.03
C LEU A 138 -16.19 -33.04 5.13
N LEU A 139 -16.71 -33.40 6.30
CA LEU A 139 -15.93 -33.97 7.39
C LEU A 139 -16.05 -35.49 7.33
N VAL A 140 -14.94 -36.18 7.03
CA VAL A 140 -14.87 -37.63 6.89
C VAL A 140 -14.07 -38.21 8.05
N PRO A 141 -14.60 -39.19 8.82
CA PRO A 141 -13.82 -39.87 9.85
C PRO A 141 -12.60 -40.58 9.26
N ASP A 142 -11.44 -40.45 9.89
CA ASP A 142 -10.21 -41.17 9.52
C ASP A 142 -9.89 -42.27 10.54
N GLN A 143 -9.21 -41.93 11.64
CA GLN A 143 -8.90 -42.83 12.75
C GLN A 143 -9.09 -42.15 14.11
N GLY A 144 -9.83 -42.81 15.01
CA GLY A 144 -10.08 -42.28 16.36
C GLY A 144 -10.83 -40.95 16.33
N SER A 145 -10.23 -39.90 16.89
CA SER A 145 -10.72 -38.52 16.89
C SER A 145 -10.07 -37.65 15.79
N ASN A 146 -9.46 -38.27 14.77
CA ASN A 146 -8.96 -37.58 13.59
C ASN A 146 -10.01 -37.61 12.47
N TYR A 147 -10.08 -36.52 11.72
CA TYR A 147 -10.98 -36.36 10.59
C TYR A 147 -10.23 -35.80 9.39
N ALA A 148 -10.67 -36.15 8.19
CA ALA A 148 -10.27 -35.48 6.96
C ALA A 148 -11.32 -34.44 6.56
N VAL A 149 -10.89 -33.24 6.19
CA VAL A 149 -11.73 -32.25 5.51
C VAL A 149 -11.56 -32.43 4.01
N VAL A 150 -12.65 -32.70 3.32
CA VAL A 150 -12.68 -33.03 1.89
C VAL A 150 -13.53 -32.00 1.15
N ALA A 151 -12.98 -31.44 0.08
CA ALA A 151 -13.71 -30.58 -0.85
C ALA A 151 -13.60 -31.14 -2.27
N ASP A 152 -14.73 -31.25 -2.98
CA ASP A 152 -14.79 -31.80 -4.35
C ASP A 152 -14.07 -33.16 -4.52
N GLY A 153 -14.11 -34.00 -3.49
CA GLY A 153 -13.45 -35.32 -3.48
C GLY A 153 -11.94 -35.30 -3.24
N ILE A 154 -11.36 -34.12 -2.95
CA ILE A 154 -9.95 -33.94 -2.62
C ILE A 154 -9.82 -33.69 -1.11
N ALA A 155 -9.01 -34.50 -0.43
CA ALA A 155 -8.66 -34.26 0.97
C ALA A 155 -7.77 -33.02 1.06
N LEU A 156 -8.24 -31.99 1.77
CA LEU A 156 -7.52 -30.73 1.96
C LEU A 156 -6.51 -30.84 3.10
N PHE A 157 -6.95 -31.34 4.26
CA PHE A 157 -6.13 -31.54 5.44
C PHE A 157 -6.82 -32.51 6.41
N LEU A 158 -6.03 -33.07 7.31
CA LEU A 158 -6.49 -33.77 8.50
C LEU A 158 -6.69 -32.75 9.63
N LEU A 159 -7.66 -33.00 10.49
CA LEU A 159 -7.89 -32.24 11.70
C LEU A 159 -8.17 -33.13 12.90
N THR A 160 -7.92 -32.58 14.08
CA THR A 160 -8.29 -33.17 15.38
C THR A 160 -8.56 -32.04 16.38
N VAL A 161 -9.28 -32.32 17.46
CA VAL A 161 -9.54 -31.35 18.53
C VAL A 161 -8.68 -31.71 19.73
N GLU A 162 -7.96 -30.72 20.24
CA GLU A 162 -7.14 -30.84 21.45
C GLU A 162 -7.41 -29.63 22.35
N LYS A 163 -7.69 -29.89 23.62
CA LYS A 163 -8.18 -28.87 24.57
C LYS A 163 -9.44 -28.18 24.01
N ASP A 164 -9.31 -26.91 23.62
CA ASP A 164 -10.33 -26.01 23.11
C ASP A 164 -10.01 -25.50 21.69
N MET A 165 -9.07 -26.14 20.99
CA MET A 165 -8.63 -25.76 19.64
C MET A 165 -8.66 -26.93 18.67
N ILE A 166 -8.72 -26.61 17.39
CA ILE A 166 -8.48 -27.57 16.32
C ILE A 166 -7.02 -27.49 15.94
N LEU A 167 -6.40 -28.66 15.78
CA LEU A 167 -5.12 -28.83 15.12
C LEU A 167 -5.38 -29.40 13.73
N PHE A 168 -4.64 -28.92 12.74
CA PHE A 168 -4.75 -29.42 11.37
C PHE A 168 -3.40 -29.52 10.67
N GLY A 169 -3.30 -30.42 9.69
CA GLY A 169 -2.09 -30.66 8.91
C GLY A 169 -2.31 -31.64 7.76
N PHE A 170 -1.29 -31.93 6.95
CA PHE A 170 -1.45 -32.83 5.80
C PHE A 170 -1.36 -34.31 6.17
N SER A 171 -0.70 -34.64 7.27
CA SER A 171 -0.42 -36.01 7.68
C SER A 171 -0.73 -36.27 9.16
N PRO A 172 -0.89 -37.54 9.57
CA PRO A 172 -1.00 -37.88 10.99
C PRO A 172 0.24 -37.48 11.79
N GLU A 173 1.43 -37.48 11.18
CA GLU A 173 2.66 -37.01 11.82
C GLU A 173 2.59 -35.52 12.16
N ASP A 174 1.99 -34.69 11.29
CA ASP A 174 1.79 -33.26 11.53
C ASP A 174 0.93 -33.03 12.78
N LEU A 175 -0.18 -33.77 12.91
CA LEU A 175 -1.07 -33.69 14.07
C LEU A 175 -0.37 -34.17 15.35
N ALA A 176 0.47 -35.21 15.27
CA ALA A 176 1.23 -35.71 16.40
C ALA A 176 2.28 -34.69 16.88
N ALA A 177 2.99 -34.04 15.95
CA ALA A 177 3.97 -33.00 16.26
C ALA A 177 3.31 -31.77 16.92
N ALA A 178 2.15 -31.34 16.41
CA ALA A 178 1.38 -30.25 17.00
C ALA A 178 0.90 -30.56 18.44
N ARG A 179 0.45 -31.81 18.68
CA ARG A 179 0.12 -32.28 20.04
C ARG A 179 1.33 -32.26 20.97
N GLU A 180 2.50 -32.68 20.49
CA GLU A 180 3.75 -32.66 21.27
C GLU A 180 4.15 -31.22 21.63
N ALA A 181 4.06 -30.28 20.69
CA ALA A 181 4.33 -28.85 20.90
C ALA A 181 3.42 -28.24 21.98
N LEU A 182 2.12 -28.57 21.96
CA LEU A 182 1.16 -28.12 22.96
C LEU A 182 1.46 -28.62 24.39
N GLN A 183 2.10 -29.78 24.51
CA GLN A 183 2.43 -30.43 25.78
C GLN A 183 3.83 -30.06 26.29
N ASN A 184 4.74 -29.67 25.41
CA ASN A 184 6.14 -29.44 25.73
C ASN A 184 6.68 -28.17 25.06
N GLU A 185 6.99 -27.15 25.87
CA GLU A 185 7.54 -25.86 25.41
C GLU A 185 8.82 -26.00 24.58
N SER A 186 9.66 -26.99 24.87
CA SER A 186 10.89 -27.26 24.11
C SER A 186 10.65 -27.80 22.69
N LYS A 187 9.41 -28.18 22.40
CA LYS A 187 8.93 -28.70 21.12
C LYS A 187 8.03 -27.70 20.39
N ARG A 188 8.05 -26.44 20.83
CA ARG A 188 7.36 -25.34 20.14
C ARG A 188 8.30 -24.65 19.18
N MET A 189 7.73 -24.13 18.11
CA MET A 189 8.40 -23.20 17.22
C MET A 189 8.83 -21.95 17.98
N LYS A 190 10.06 -21.49 17.72
CA LYS A 190 10.53 -20.18 18.18
C LYS A 190 10.39 -19.18 17.05
N VAL A 191 9.36 -18.36 17.10
CA VAL A 191 9.16 -17.31 16.10
C VAL A 191 9.84 -16.02 16.60
N THR A 192 11.07 -15.76 16.15
CA THR A 192 11.75 -14.47 16.35
C THR A 192 11.09 -13.38 15.51
N ARG A 193 10.39 -12.42 16.12
CA ARG A 193 9.66 -11.37 15.40
C ARG A 193 10.53 -10.13 15.21
N SER A 194 10.45 -9.52 14.03
CA SER A 194 11.03 -8.19 13.73
C SER A 194 10.01 -7.08 13.89
N LEU A 195 8.71 -7.41 13.83
CA LEU A 195 7.62 -6.45 13.89
C LEU A 195 6.78 -6.60 15.17
N PRO A 196 6.30 -5.50 15.76
CA PRO A 196 5.61 -5.52 17.05
C PRO A 196 4.12 -5.91 16.95
N GLN A 197 3.55 -5.90 15.74
CA GLN A 197 2.12 -6.15 15.57
C GLN A 197 1.77 -7.54 16.03
N GLY A 198 0.54 -7.64 16.56
CA GLY A 198 -0.06 -8.90 16.89
C GLY A 198 0.10 -9.88 15.72
N SER A 199 -0.62 -9.66 14.62
CA SER A 199 -0.53 -10.60 13.50
C SER A 199 0.58 -10.34 12.56
N PHE A 200 0.91 -11.44 11.89
CA PHE A 200 1.96 -11.44 10.93
C PHE A 200 1.86 -12.58 9.95
N PHE A 201 2.49 -12.35 8.81
CA PHE A 201 3.11 -13.37 8.00
C PHE A 201 4.62 -13.22 8.12
N ARG A 202 5.33 -14.30 8.45
CA ARG A 202 6.80 -14.35 8.40
C ARG A 202 7.22 -15.38 7.38
N PHE A 203 8.18 -15.03 6.55
CA PHE A 203 8.84 -15.89 5.60
C PHE A 203 10.29 -16.13 6.03
N HIS A 204 10.71 -17.38 5.96
CA HIS A 204 12.09 -17.83 6.20
C HIS A 204 12.56 -18.61 4.99
N ASP A 205 13.61 -18.11 4.34
CA ASP A 205 14.29 -18.79 3.25
C ASP A 205 15.30 -19.82 3.79
N ASN A 206 15.60 -20.85 3.00
CA ASN A 206 16.70 -21.77 3.25
C ASN A 206 17.95 -21.47 2.39
N GLY A 207 17.97 -20.30 1.75
CA GLY A 207 19.01 -19.85 0.83
C GLY A 207 18.67 -20.09 -0.64
N MET A 208 17.61 -20.84 -0.96
CA MET A 208 17.17 -21.09 -2.33
C MET A 208 16.66 -19.81 -2.97
N VAL A 209 15.73 -19.10 -2.32
CA VAL A 209 15.12 -17.88 -2.86
C VAL A 209 16.17 -16.77 -3.00
N ALA A 210 17.03 -16.60 -1.99
CA ALA A 210 18.10 -15.62 -2.06
C ALA A 210 19.08 -15.90 -3.21
N SER A 211 19.37 -17.18 -3.50
CA SER A 211 20.26 -17.58 -4.60
C SER A 211 19.62 -17.36 -5.97
N GLU A 212 18.32 -17.62 -6.11
CA GLU A 212 17.56 -17.33 -7.33
C GLU A 212 17.53 -15.82 -7.59
N ILE A 213 17.18 -15.01 -6.60
CA ILE A 213 17.21 -13.54 -6.67
C ILE A 213 18.61 -13.04 -7.09
N GLN A 214 19.67 -13.60 -6.51
CA GLN A 214 21.04 -13.23 -6.87
C GLN A 214 21.36 -13.57 -8.34
N THR A 215 20.93 -14.74 -8.80
CA THR A 215 21.13 -15.18 -10.20
C THR A 215 20.38 -14.28 -11.16
N ASP A 216 19.11 -13.99 -10.87
CA ASP A 216 18.24 -13.13 -11.68
C ASP A 216 18.68 -11.66 -11.67
N SER A 217 19.42 -11.24 -10.64
CA SER A 217 19.99 -9.89 -10.58
C SER A 217 21.10 -9.63 -11.61
N MET A 218 21.57 -10.66 -12.34
CA MET A 218 22.61 -10.56 -13.36
C MET A 218 23.90 -9.86 -12.87
N GLY A 219 24.22 -10.01 -11.58
CA GLY A 219 25.42 -9.42 -10.96
C GLY A 219 25.20 -8.09 -10.25
N ALA A 220 23.98 -7.55 -10.22
CA ALA A 220 23.66 -6.35 -9.45
C ALA A 220 23.69 -6.58 -7.93
N LEU A 221 23.41 -7.81 -7.48
CA LEU A 221 23.44 -8.19 -6.06
C LEU A 221 24.66 -9.06 -5.75
N LYS A 222 25.22 -8.90 -4.54
CA LYS A 222 26.29 -9.77 -4.03
C LYS A 222 25.74 -11.15 -3.69
N ALA A 223 26.64 -12.13 -3.51
CA ALA A 223 26.24 -13.44 -2.97
C ALA A 223 25.57 -13.27 -1.59
N PRO A 224 24.47 -14.00 -1.32
CA PRO A 224 23.77 -13.91 -0.04
C PRO A 224 24.68 -14.36 1.11
N VAL A 225 24.77 -13.56 2.16
CA VAL A 225 25.61 -13.85 3.34
C VAL A 225 24.87 -14.55 4.48
N GLU A 226 23.54 -14.54 4.43
CA GLU A 226 22.62 -15.18 5.38
C GLU A 226 21.28 -15.48 4.69
N PRO A 227 20.41 -16.32 5.28
CA PRO A 227 19.08 -16.56 4.73
C PRO A 227 18.23 -15.29 4.64
N LEU A 228 17.40 -15.22 3.60
CA LEU A 228 16.43 -14.14 3.43
C LEU A 228 15.25 -14.33 4.40
N GLU A 229 14.94 -13.26 5.12
CA GLU A 229 13.78 -13.16 5.97
C GLU A 229 12.90 -12.00 5.51
N ALA A 230 11.59 -12.21 5.55
CA ALA A 230 10.62 -11.16 5.37
C ALA A 230 9.49 -11.32 6.41
N GLU A 231 8.97 -10.21 6.89
CA GLU A 231 7.82 -10.21 7.77
C GLU A 231 6.85 -9.11 7.37
N VAL A 232 5.57 -9.46 7.35
CA VAL A 232 4.47 -8.52 7.19
C VAL A 232 3.70 -8.56 8.50
N GLY A 233 3.66 -7.45 9.23
CA GLY A 233 2.94 -7.33 10.49
C GLY A 233 1.76 -6.39 10.35
N TYR A 234 0.63 -6.67 10.97
CA TYR A 234 -0.51 -5.76 10.91
C TYR A 234 -1.43 -5.85 12.12
N GLU A 235 -2.12 -4.76 12.41
CA GLU A 235 -2.93 -4.56 13.59
C GLU A 235 -4.09 -3.61 13.33
N MET A 236 -5.29 -3.96 13.81
CA MET A 236 -6.40 -3.02 13.91
C MET A 236 -6.34 -2.33 15.28
N THR A 237 -6.36 -1.00 15.28
CA THR A 237 -6.41 -0.17 16.49
C THR A 237 -7.71 0.61 16.55
N GLU A 238 -8.13 1.12 17.70
CA GLU A 238 -9.33 1.98 17.79
C GLU A 238 -9.33 3.14 16.76
N LYS A 239 -8.13 3.65 16.43
CA LYS A 239 -7.96 4.79 15.51
C LYS A 239 -7.80 4.42 14.04
N GLY A 240 -7.69 3.13 13.70
CA GLY A 240 -7.48 2.73 12.31
C GLY A 240 -6.77 1.40 12.13
N PHE A 241 -5.99 1.29 11.08
CA PHE A 241 -5.23 0.11 10.67
C PHE A 241 -3.74 0.43 10.59
N ASN A 242 -2.92 -0.44 11.16
CA ASN A 242 -1.47 -0.38 11.05
C ASN A 242 -0.96 -1.62 10.32
N PHE A 243 0.03 -1.42 9.46
CA PHE A 243 0.69 -2.44 8.69
C PHE A 243 2.17 -2.12 8.60
N SER A 244 3.03 -3.11 8.70
CA SER A 244 4.48 -2.94 8.61
C SER A 244 5.06 -4.05 7.75
N LEU A 245 6.09 -3.68 7.00
CA LEU A 245 6.91 -4.59 6.23
C LEU A 245 8.31 -4.60 6.83
N PHE A 246 8.89 -5.78 6.94
CA PHE A 246 10.28 -6.00 7.27
C PHE A 246 10.93 -6.94 6.26
N SER A 247 12.17 -6.67 5.88
CA SER A 247 13.04 -7.65 5.26
C SER A 247 14.52 -7.35 5.49
N ASN A 248 15.30 -8.40 5.80
CA ASN A 248 16.76 -8.28 5.89
C ASN A 248 17.47 -8.22 4.52
N PHE A 249 16.73 -8.07 3.41
CA PHE A 249 17.23 -8.04 2.03
C PHE A 249 18.50 -7.18 1.86
N ALA A 250 18.50 -5.96 2.37
CA ALA A 250 19.62 -5.03 2.22
C ALA A 250 20.91 -5.56 2.85
N LYS A 251 20.79 -6.32 3.95
CA LYS A 251 21.90 -6.99 4.64
C LYS A 251 22.31 -8.26 3.91
N VAL A 252 21.36 -9.09 3.50
CA VAL A 252 21.59 -10.35 2.77
C VAL A 252 22.46 -10.12 1.54
N PHE A 253 22.14 -9.08 0.75
CA PHE A 253 22.84 -8.76 -0.50
C PHE A 253 23.92 -7.68 -0.35
N GLY A 254 24.21 -7.21 0.87
CA GLY A 254 25.23 -6.20 1.14
C GLY A 254 25.04 -4.91 0.35
N VAL A 255 23.77 -4.50 0.19
CA VAL A 255 23.31 -3.24 -0.44
C VAL A 255 23.44 -2.07 0.54
N ALA A 256 23.23 -2.34 1.84
CA ALA A 256 23.53 -1.41 2.91
C ALA A 256 25.01 -1.54 3.35
N GLU A 257 25.60 -0.45 3.84
CA GLU A 257 26.91 -0.49 4.49
C GLU A 257 26.87 -1.44 5.72
N PRO A 258 28.01 -1.97 6.20
CA PRO A 258 28.07 -2.98 7.28
C PRO A 258 27.33 -2.61 8.57
N ASP A 259 27.03 -1.33 8.75
CA ASP A 259 26.37 -0.68 9.87
C ASP A 259 24.92 -0.24 9.58
N GLY A 260 24.40 -0.43 8.36
CA GLY A 260 22.98 -0.19 8.04
C GLY A 260 22.51 1.24 8.33
N ALA A 261 23.42 2.19 8.52
CA ALA A 261 23.13 3.51 9.04
C ALA A 261 22.44 4.37 7.98
N VAL A 262 21.13 4.18 7.83
CA VAL A 262 20.30 5.20 7.25
C VAL A 262 20.28 6.38 8.21
N HIS A 263 20.65 7.56 7.72
CA HIS A 263 20.64 8.74 8.56
C HIS A 263 19.23 9.34 8.57
N PRO A 264 18.72 9.77 9.74
CA PRO A 264 17.46 10.50 9.77
C PRO A 264 17.56 11.82 8.99
N ILE A 265 16.45 12.28 8.43
CA ILE A 265 16.34 13.59 7.77
C ILE A 265 16.70 14.68 8.81
N PRO A 266 17.73 15.50 8.56
CA PRO A 266 18.04 16.63 9.43
C PRO A 266 16.90 17.63 9.44
N MET A 267 16.63 18.24 10.59
CA MET A 267 15.53 19.20 10.72
C MET A 267 15.69 20.41 9.80
N GLU A 268 16.93 20.83 9.53
CA GLU A 268 17.24 21.89 8.59
C GLU A 268 16.91 21.55 7.12
N ASP A 269 16.80 20.26 6.78
CA ASP A 269 16.43 19.80 5.45
C ASP A 269 14.91 19.68 5.27
N LEU A 270 14.12 19.80 6.35
CA LEU A 270 12.66 19.78 6.29
C LEU A 270 12.12 21.19 5.99
N LEU A 271 11.59 21.38 4.78
CA LEU A 271 11.02 22.65 4.36
C LEU A 271 9.49 22.66 4.41
N LEU A 272 8.93 23.70 5.03
CA LEU A 272 7.51 24.03 5.04
C LEU A 272 7.30 25.51 4.72
N VAL A 273 6.74 25.82 3.54
CA VAL A 273 6.50 27.19 3.05
C VAL A 273 5.17 27.31 2.30
N GLY A 274 4.72 28.55 2.09
CA GLY A 274 3.60 28.86 1.20
C GLY A 274 2.22 28.87 1.86
N GLY A 275 2.15 28.88 3.19
CA GLY A 275 0.89 28.88 3.95
C GLY A 275 -0.01 27.69 3.63
N GLY A 276 -1.32 27.89 3.72
CA GLY A 276 -2.32 26.87 3.39
C GLY A 276 -2.40 25.72 4.40
N LYS A 277 -3.05 24.63 3.95
CA LYS A 277 -3.25 23.39 4.71
C LYS A 277 -2.66 22.24 3.88
N PRO A 278 -1.40 21.86 4.12
CA PRO A 278 -0.78 20.74 3.43
C PRO A 278 -1.61 19.47 3.60
N TRP A 279 -2.05 18.90 2.48
CA TRP A 279 -2.82 17.67 2.44
C TRP A 279 -2.01 16.49 1.91
N PHE A 280 -0.81 16.76 1.38
CA PHE A 280 0.14 15.75 0.97
C PHE A 280 1.56 16.18 1.31
N SER A 281 2.36 15.24 1.80
CA SER A 281 3.80 15.41 1.92
C SER A 281 4.50 14.09 1.67
N ALA A 282 5.54 14.09 0.83
CA ALA A 282 6.43 12.95 0.64
C ALA A 282 7.86 13.46 0.70
N ILE A 283 8.62 13.04 1.71
CA ILE A 283 9.98 13.51 1.98
C ILE A 283 10.86 12.30 2.25
N GLY A 284 12.06 12.30 1.69
CA GLY A 284 13.01 11.23 1.94
C GLY A 284 14.45 11.66 1.73
N GLN A 285 15.35 11.03 2.47
CA GLN A 285 16.75 11.01 2.12
C GLN A 285 16.96 10.17 0.87
N SER A 286 17.81 10.67 -0.01
CA SER A 286 18.25 9.94 -1.17
C SER A 286 19.38 8.99 -0.81
N PHE A 287 19.31 7.77 -1.32
CA PHE A 287 20.41 6.81 -1.29
C PHE A 287 21.31 6.92 -2.53
N PHE A 288 21.25 8.04 -3.26
CA PHE A 288 22.00 8.24 -4.48
C PHE A 288 23.51 8.24 -4.20
N LYS A 289 24.26 7.42 -4.96
CA LYS A 289 25.70 7.18 -4.79
C LYS A 289 26.40 7.28 -6.14
N LYS A 290 27.72 7.44 -6.13
CA LYS A 290 28.54 7.43 -7.35
C LYS A 290 28.35 6.16 -8.19
N SER A 291 28.11 5.01 -7.55
CA SER A 291 27.80 3.77 -8.24
C SER A 291 26.52 3.85 -9.07
N HIS A 292 25.50 4.61 -8.62
CA HIS A 292 24.28 4.82 -9.40
C HIS A 292 24.52 5.72 -10.61
N ILE A 293 25.35 6.77 -10.45
CA ILE A 293 25.78 7.61 -11.58
C ILE A 293 26.59 6.77 -12.59
N GLN A 294 27.47 5.89 -12.11
CA GLN A 294 28.24 5.01 -12.98
C GLN A 294 27.34 4.03 -13.72
N ALA A 295 26.35 3.43 -13.05
CA ALA A 295 25.39 2.55 -13.70
C ALA A 295 24.62 3.26 -14.82
N LEU A 296 24.19 4.52 -14.61
CA LEU A 296 23.58 5.34 -15.66
C LEU A 296 24.52 5.57 -16.85
N ARG A 297 25.80 5.84 -16.59
CA ARG A 297 26.83 6.00 -17.65
C ARG A 297 27.06 4.71 -18.41
N ASP A 298 27.07 3.57 -17.72
CA ASP A 298 27.25 2.26 -18.34
C ASP A 298 26.05 1.90 -19.24
N SER A 299 24.82 2.16 -18.79
CA SER A 299 23.60 2.01 -19.61
C SER A 299 23.61 2.93 -20.84
N ALA A 300 24.00 4.21 -20.66
CA ALA A 300 24.12 5.13 -21.77
C ALA A 300 25.16 4.65 -22.82
N ALA A 301 26.29 4.13 -22.36
CA ALA A 301 27.31 3.56 -23.23
C ALA A 301 26.83 2.27 -23.95
N ALA A 302 25.90 1.53 -23.34
CA ALA A 302 25.25 0.37 -23.94
C ALA A 302 24.15 0.74 -24.95
N GLY A 303 23.83 2.03 -25.10
CA GLY A 303 22.85 2.54 -26.08
C GLY A 303 21.43 2.70 -25.55
N ASP A 304 21.24 2.74 -24.23
CA ASP A 304 19.98 3.12 -23.61
C ASP A 304 19.72 4.62 -23.82
N GLU A 305 18.68 4.96 -24.59
CA GLU A 305 18.39 6.35 -25.01
C GLU A 305 18.06 7.27 -23.82
N ASP A 306 17.30 6.77 -22.85
CA ASP A 306 16.93 7.53 -21.65
C ASP A 306 18.19 7.82 -20.81
N ALA A 307 19.05 6.81 -20.66
CA ALA A 307 20.32 6.98 -19.96
C ALA A 307 21.26 7.95 -20.69
N VAL A 308 21.29 7.96 -22.02
CA VAL A 308 22.09 8.90 -22.82
C VAL A 308 21.64 10.35 -22.57
N GLU A 309 20.33 10.61 -22.55
CA GLU A 309 19.80 11.95 -22.27
C GLU A 309 20.19 12.41 -20.86
N VAL A 310 19.97 11.56 -19.86
CA VAL A 310 20.32 11.86 -18.47
C VAL A 310 21.81 12.12 -18.32
N VAL A 311 22.67 11.27 -18.88
CA VAL A 311 24.14 11.46 -18.82
C VAL A 311 24.55 12.74 -19.54
N GLY A 312 23.91 13.09 -20.65
CA GLY A 312 24.11 14.36 -21.34
C GLY A 312 23.80 15.57 -20.44
N LEU A 313 22.71 15.53 -19.69
CA LEU A 313 22.36 16.57 -18.71
C LEU A 313 23.39 16.64 -17.57
N LEU A 314 23.83 15.49 -17.05
CA LEU A 314 24.86 15.43 -16.01
C LEU A 314 26.20 16.00 -16.49
N ASP A 315 26.59 15.70 -17.73
CA ASP A 315 27.81 16.23 -18.33
C ASP A 315 27.70 17.73 -18.62
N ALA A 316 26.53 18.22 -19.04
CA ALA A 316 26.27 19.65 -19.16
C ALA A 316 26.33 20.35 -17.80
N ALA A 317 25.86 19.73 -16.72
CA ALA A 317 25.89 20.31 -15.38
C ALA A 317 27.32 20.56 -14.86
N LYS A 318 28.32 19.77 -15.32
CA LYS A 318 29.73 19.96 -14.96
C LYS A 318 30.28 21.34 -15.36
N GLN A 319 29.73 21.96 -16.40
CA GLN A 319 30.14 23.32 -16.80
C GLN A 319 29.84 24.38 -15.72
N PHE A 320 28.90 24.08 -14.83
CA PHE A 320 28.53 24.91 -13.68
C PHE A 320 29.24 24.49 -12.39
N GLY A 321 30.20 23.55 -12.47
CA GLY A 321 30.92 23.01 -11.32
C GLY A 321 30.17 21.91 -10.57
N ILE A 322 29.04 21.43 -11.09
CA ILE A 322 28.27 20.34 -10.48
C ILE A 322 28.88 19.01 -10.92
N ASP A 323 29.80 18.51 -10.11
CA ASP A 323 30.35 17.16 -10.27
C ASP A 323 29.50 16.10 -9.55
N ASP A 324 29.95 14.85 -9.58
CA ASP A 324 29.22 13.73 -8.98
C ASP A 324 29.04 13.90 -7.45
N ASP A 325 29.99 14.53 -6.75
CA ASP A 325 29.92 14.76 -5.31
C ASP A 325 28.91 15.88 -4.99
N ALA A 326 28.96 16.98 -5.74
CA ALA A 326 28.00 18.07 -5.63
C ALA A 326 26.58 17.58 -5.94
N LEU A 327 26.40 16.76 -6.98
CA LEU A 327 25.09 16.18 -7.34
C LEU A 327 24.51 15.33 -6.21
N ILE A 328 25.31 14.42 -5.64
CA ILE A 328 24.90 13.60 -4.50
C ILE A 328 24.55 14.50 -3.32
N SER A 329 25.33 15.56 -3.07
CA SER A 329 25.05 16.47 -1.98
C SER A 329 23.77 17.28 -2.19
N ILE A 330 23.48 17.73 -3.41
CA ILE A 330 22.26 18.50 -3.76
C ILE A 330 21.01 17.63 -3.60
N LEU A 331 21.11 16.35 -3.98
CA LEU A 331 20.01 15.40 -3.93
C LEU A 331 19.87 14.70 -2.57
N LYS A 332 20.60 15.14 -1.54
CA LYS A 332 20.64 14.48 -0.22
C LYS A 332 19.24 14.26 0.36
N THR A 333 18.39 15.28 0.32
CA THR A 333 16.98 15.19 0.73
C THR A 333 16.09 15.69 -0.38
N VAL A 334 15.05 14.94 -0.71
CA VAL A 334 14.03 15.29 -1.70
C VAL A 334 12.69 15.38 -1.01
N GLY A 335 11.92 16.42 -1.31
CA GLY A 335 10.60 16.61 -0.73
C GLY A 335 9.58 17.16 -1.71
N VAL A 336 8.35 16.73 -1.53
CA VAL A 336 7.15 17.22 -2.23
C VAL A 336 6.11 17.57 -1.19
N VAL A 337 5.49 18.73 -1.32
CA VAL A 337 4.40 19.16 -0.43
C VAL A 337 3.28 19.78 -1.27
N LEU A 338 2.05 19.28 -1.11
CA LEU A 338 0.85 19.85 -1.75
C LEU A 338 -0.11 20.36 -0.66
N GLY A 339 -0.78 21.47 -0.96
CA GLY A 339 -1.64 22.19 -0.02
C GLY A 339 -1.07 23.52 0.47
N GLY A 340 -0.04 24.04 -0.20
CA GLY A 340 0.27 25.47 -0.17
C GLY A 340 -0.81 26.28 -0.89
N GLN A 341 -0.62 27.59 -1.04
CA GLN A 341 -1.53 28.44 -1.81
C GLN A 341 -0.84 28.95 -3.07
N THR A 342 -1.54 28.92 -4.19
CA THR A 342 -1.17 29.59 -5.45
C THR A 342 -2.33 30.47 -5.91
N ARG A 343 -2.08 31.38 -6.85
CA ARG A 343 -3.12 32.14 -7.53
C ARG A 343 -3.15 31.72 -9.00
N ALA A 344 -4.34 31.46 -9.54
CA ALA A 344 -4.54 31.19 -10.96
C ALA A 344 -5.78 31.95 -11.42
N PHE A 345 -5.69 32.70 -12.51
CA PHE A 345 -6.83 33.46 -13.08
C PHE A 345 -7.58 34.28 -12.01
N GLU A 346 -6.83 35.03 -11.18
CA GLU A 346 -7.33 35.83 -10.05
C GLU A 346 -7.92 35.06 -8.85
N ASN A 347 -8.01 33.73 -8.93
CA ASN A 347 -8.52 32.88 -7.85
C ASN A 347 -7.40 32.27 -7.02
N THR A 348 -7.63 32.10 -5.71
CA THR A 348 -6.72 31.34 -4.84
C THR A 348 -7.00 29.86 -5.00
N LEU A 349 -6.00 29.10 -5.40
CA LEU A 349 -6.07 27.65 -5.60
C LEU A 349 -5.06 26.91 -4.70
N PRO A 350 -5.27 25.60 -4.47
CA PRO A 350 -4.28 24.75 -3.84
C PRO A 350 -2.99 24.72 -4.67
N GLY A 351 -1.89 25.09 -4.03
CA GLY A 351 -0.55 25.05 -4.59
C GLY A 351 0.25 23.86 -4.09
N GLY A 352 1.48 23.74 -4.59
CA GLY A 352 2.40 22.68 -4.21
C GLY A 352 3.79 22.95 -4.73
N TYR A 353 4.79 22.33 -4.10
CA TYR A 353 6.18 22.53 -4.45
C TYR A 353 7.01 21.28 -4.25
N PHE A 354 8.07 21.23 -5.04
CA PHE A 354 9.16 20.30 -4.91
C PHE A 354 10.35 21.04 -4.31
N TYR A 355 11.15 20.33 -3.51
CA TYR A 355 12.40 20.86 -3.03
C TYR A 355 13.50 19.80 -2.95
N LEU A 356 14.74 20.27 -3.08
CA LEU A 356 15.96 19.50 -2.93
C LEU A 356 16.82 20.20 -1.88
N SER A 357 17.28 19.48 -0.86
CA SER A 357 18.14 20.04 0.19
C SER A 357 19.50 19.36 0.23
N GLY A 358 20.54 20.15 0.46
CA GLY A 358 21.93 19.75 0.43
C GLY A 358 22.85 20.71 1.17
N LYS A 359 24.17 20.57 0.95
CA LYS A 359 25.12 21.56 1.46
C LYS A 359 24.91 22.89 0.75
N LYS A 360 24.95 23.99 1.51
CA LYS A 360 24.70 25.34 1.00
C LYS A 360 25.62 25.72 -0.18
N GLU A 361 26.88 25.31 -0.12
CA GLU A 361 27.88 25.58 -1.17
C GLU A 361 27.57 24.83 -2.47
N ASP A 362 27.19 23.56 -2.38
CA ASP A 362 26.87 22.73 -3.55
C ASP A 362 25.55 23.16 -4.17
N VAL A 363 24.53 23.45 -3.35
CA VAL A 363 23.23 23.94 -3.83
C VAL A 363 23.34 25.32 -4.49
N ALA A 364 24.26 26.18 -4.04
CA ALA A 364 24.51 27.46 -4.69
C ALA A 364 25.02 27.32 -6.14
N LEU A 365 25.59 26.17 -6.52
CA LEU A 365 26.01 25.88 -7.90
C LEU A 365 24.84 25.82 -8.87
N LEU A 366 23.60 25.63 -8.38
CA LEU A 366 22.39 25.65 -9.20
C LEU A 366 21.92 27.07 -9.56
N LEU A 367 22.43 28.12 -8.90
CA LEU A 367 21.97 29.49 -9.13
C LEU A 367 22.12 29.94 -10.59
N PRO A 368 23.25 29.72 -11.29
CA PRO A 368 23.37 30.08 -12.70
C PRO A 368 22.36 29.34 -13.59
N ILE A 369 22.03 28.09 -13.26
CA ILE A 369 21.03 27.30 -14.01
C ILE A 369 19.64 27.90 -13.80
N ILE A 370 19.26 28.19 -12.56
CA ILE A 370 17.97 28.84 -12.24
C ILE A 370 17.86 30.20 -12.94
N GLU A 371 18.92 31.01 -12.91
CA GLU A 371 18.96 32.30 -13.60
C GLU A 371 18.83 32.17 -15.11
N MET A 372 19.51 31.18 -15.70
CA MET A 372 19.43 30.89 -17.13
C MET A 372 18.01 30.45 -17.50
N THR A 373 17.40 29.53 -16.75
CA THR A 373 16.00 29.12 -16.92
C THR A 373 15.04 30.31 -16.82
N ALA A 374 15.25 31.21 -15.84
CA ALA A 374 14.40 32.40 -15.68
C ALA A 374 14.50 33.33 -16.91
N LYS A 375 15.70 33.53 -17.44
CA LYS A 375 15.98 34.46 -18.55
C LYS A 375 15.62 33.88 -19.92
N GLU A 376 15.86 32.59 -20.13
CA GLU A 376 15.78 31.95 -21.45
C GLU A 376 14.45 31.22 -21.71
N SER A 377 13.64 30.95 -20.67
CA SER A 377 12.34 30.26 -20.82
C SER A 377 11.30 31.03 -21.65
N GLY A 378 11.49 32.34 -21.85
CA GLY A 378 10.48 33.22 -22.47
C GLY A 378 9.28 33.51 -21.57
N MET A 379 9.26 32.99 -20.35
CA MET A 379 8.23 33.24 -19.33
C MET A 379 8.53 34.55 -18.58
N PRO A 380 7.50 35.27 -18.08
CA PRO A 380 7.67 36.57 -17.43
C PRO A 380 8.14 36.44 -15.98
N PHE A 381 9.35 35.91 -15.77
CA PHE A 381 9.94 35.80 -14.43
C PHE A 381 10.36 37.16 -13.87
N GLU A 382 9.89 37.46 -12.66
CA GLU A 382 10.31 38.59 -11.85
C GLU A 382 11.26 38.13 -10.74
N ALA A 383 12.41 38.80 -10.60
CA ALA A 383 13.30 38.57 -9.47
C ALA A 383 12.72 39.25 -8.21
N LEU A 384 12.55 38.47 -7.13
CA LEU A 384 12.02 38.94 -5.86
C LEU A 384 13.10 38.92 -4.78
N THR A 385 13.04 39.88 -3.86
CA THR A 385 13.90 39.90 -2.67
C THR A 385 13.06 39.58 -1.45
N LEU A 386 13.35 38.43 -0.81
CA LEU A 386 12.65 37.97 0.37
C LEU A 386 13.68 37.50 1.43
N PRO A 387 13.55 37.88 2.71
CA PRO A 387 14.50 37.45 3.74
C PRO A 387 14.62 35.93 3.82
N GLY A 388 15.86 35.44 3.94
CA GLY A 388 16.17 34.00 3.99
C GLY A 388 16.34 33.33 2.63
N TRP A 389 15.99 34.00 1.53
CA TRP A 389 16.20 33.51 0.17
C TRP A 389 17.48 34.11 -0.44
N THR A 390 18.32 33.24 -0.99
CA THR A 390 19.52 33.64 -1.74
C THR A 390 19.14 34.20 -3.10
N ALA A 391 18.18 33.55 -3.77
CA ALA A 391 17.57 33.99 -5.01
C ALA A 391 16.14 33.48 -5.08
N LEU A 392 15.23 34.28 -5.63
CA LEU A 392 13.84 33.92 -5.81
C LEU A 392 13.31 34.57 -7.09
N TYR A 393 12.73 33.76 -7.95
CA TYR A 393 12.09 34.18 -9.19
C TYR A 393 10.63 33.75 -9.14
N ALA A 394 9.73 34.61 -9.61
CA ALA A 394 8.30 34.31 -9.62
C ALA A 394 7.66 34.68 -10.96
N ILE A 395 6.70 33.88 -11.39
CA ILE A 395 5.69 34.21 -12.40
C ILE A 395 4.40 34.49 -11.62
N LYS A 396 3.62 35.48 -12.05
CA LYS A 396 2.34 35.85 -11.40
C LYS A 396 1.11 35.70 -12.30
N ASP A 397 1.31 35.37 -13.57
CA ASP A 397 0.28 35.31 -14.61
C ASP A 397 0.66 34.24 -15.64
N PRO A 398 -0.22 33.31 -16.03
CA PRO A 398 -1.60 33.10 -15.56
C PRO A 398 -1.72 32.43 -14.20
N VAL A 399 -0.63 31.82 -13.72
CA VAL A 399 -0.57 31.09 -12.45
C VAL A 399 0.70 31.46 -11.69
N ASP A 400 0.57 31.66 -10.38
CA ASP A 400 1.71 31.94 -9.52
C ASP A 400 2.63 30.71 -9.46
N PHE A 401 3.87 30.89 -9.91
CA PHE A 401 4.93 29.90 -9.86
C PHE A 401 6.17 30.55 -9.27
N VAL A 402 6.89 29.83 -8.41
CA VAL A 402 8.15 30.29 -7.82
C VAL A 402 9.25 29.29 -8.11
N MET A 403 10.47 29.78 -8.26
CA MET A 403 11.68 28.97 -8.19
C MET A 403 12.80 29.76 -7.52
N GLY A 404 13.59 29.11 -6.67
CA GLY A 404 14.64 29.81 -5.93
C GLY A 404 15.45 28.93 -5.00
N ILE A 405 16.40 29.56 -4.31
CA ILE A 405 17.28 28.93 -3.34
C ILE A 405 17.07 29.59 -1.98
N ARG A 406 16.76 28.78 -0.96
CA ARG A 406 16.59 29.17 0.44
C ARG A 406 17.50 28.30 1.30
N ASP A 407 18.53 28.91 1.87
CA ASP A 407 19.40 28.31 2.89
C ASP A 407 19.95 26.89 2.63
N GLY A 408 20.35 26.58 1.39
CA GLY A 408 20.80 25.23 1.01
C GLY A 408 19.69 24.30 0.53
N THR A 409 18.51 24.85 0.26
CA THR A 409 17.38 24.16 -0.34
C THR A 409 16.96 24.86 -1.63
N VAL A 410 16.84 24.12 -2.73
CA VAL A 410 16.18 24.60 -3.95
C VAL A 410 14.70 24.31 -3.85
N VAL A 411 13.87 25.29 -4.21
CA VAL A 411 12.42 25.19 -4.19
C VAL A 411 11.89 25.59 -5.54
N PHE A 412 10.95 24.83 -6.09
CA PHE A 412 10.18 25.25 -7.25
C PHE A 412 8.76 24.68 -7.19
N GLY A 413 7.77 25.46 -7.61
CA GLY A 413 6.39 25.02 -7.55
C GLY A 413 5.36 26.12 -7.71
N LEU A 414 4.11 25.72 -7.70
CA LEU A 414 2.94 26.60 -7.75
C LEU A 414 2.69 27.13 -6.35
N LEU A 415 3.24 28.32 -6.06
CA LEU A 415 3.09 29.00 -4.78
C LEU A 415 2.89 30.49 -5.01
N ASN A 416 2.06 31.10 -4.18
CA ASN A 416 1.93 32.54 -4.12
C ASN A 416 3.21 33.12 -3.49
N PRO A 417 3.94 34.01 -4.19
CA PRO A 417 5.19 34.58 -3.71
C PRO A 417 5.02 35.43 -2.43
N GLU A 418 3.88 36.11 -2.27
CA GLU A 418 3.55 36.87 -1.07
C GLU A 418 3.28 35.97 0.15
N GLY A 419 2.88 34.71 -0.08
CA GLY A 419 2.57 33.71 0.95
C GLY A 419 3.78 32.88 1.43
N LEU A 420 4.97 33.04 0.83
CA LEU A 420 6.12 32.17 1.12
C LEU A 420 6.65 32.24 2.56
N SER A 421 6.44 33.36 3.26
CA SER A 421 6.80 33.51 4.67
C SER A 421 5.73 32.99 5.64
N SER A 422 4.54 32.64 5.15
CA SER A 422 3.44 32.15 5.98
C SER A 422 3.68 30.70 6.36
N ALA A 423 3.54 30.40 7.66
CA ALA A 423 3.59 29.04 8.15
C ALA A 423 2.33 28.26 7.71
N PRO A 424 2.46 27.03 7.23
CA PRO A 424 1.30 26.18 6.93
C PRO A 424 0.58 25.73 8.20
N GLU A 425 -0.73 25.50 8.08
CA GLU A 425 -1.57 24.87 9.09
C GLU A 425 -1.48 23.35 8.97
N LEU A 426 -0.63 22.71 9.79
CA LEU A 426 -0.44 21.26 9.76
C LEU A 426 -1.53 20.52 10.54
N SER A 427 -1.97 19.38 10.02
CA SER A 427 -2.76 18.43 10.80
C SER A 427 -1.92 17.76 11.89
N ALA A 428 -2.59 17.13 12.86
CA ALA A 428 -1.92 16.45 13.96
C ALA A 428 -1.02 15.31 13.47
N SER A 429 -1.46 14.59 12.44
CA SER A 429 -0.71 13.50 11.81
C SER A 429 0.58 14.02 11.15
N MET A 430 0.46 15.05 10.30
CA MET A 430 1.61 15.64 9.64
C MET A 430 2.58 16.28 10.63
N LYS A 431 2.08 17.00 11.64
CA LYS A 431 2.91 17.57 12.71
C LYS A 431 3.74 16.50 13.42
N THR A 432 3.13 15.36 13.74
CA THR A 432 3.83 14.23 14.38
C THR A 432 4.99 13.72 13.52
N LEU A 433 4.81 13.62 12.20
CA LEU A 433 5.85 13.16 11.28
C LEU A 433 7.02 14.15 11.19
N TYR A 434 6.75 15.45 11.07
CA TYR A 434 7.79 16.49 11.02
C TYR A 434 8.55 16.66 12.35
N GLU A 435 7.96 16.24 13.49
CA GLU A 435 8.62 16.28 14.81
C GLU A 435 9.50 15.04 15.08
N ARG A 436 9.36 13.96 14.29
CA ARG A 436 10.17 12.75 14.45
C ARG A 436 11.57 12.93 13.86
N LYS A 437 12.57 12.61 14.69
CA LYS A 437 14.00 12.83 14.39
C LYS A 437 14.74 11.58 13.95
N ASP A 438 14.04 10.47 13.83
CA ASP A 438 14.59 9.15 13.51
C ASP A 438 14.08 8.62 12.16
N LEU A 439 13.26 9.39 11.46
CA LEU A 439 12.77 9.07 10.13
C LEU A 439 13.77 9.49 9.07
N TYR A 440 14.04 8.61 8.12
CA TYR A 440 14.78 8.97 6.91
C TYR A 440 13.86 9.20 5.72
N ALA A 441 12.63 8.71 5.77
CA ALA A 441 11.59 9.01 4.80
C ALA A 441 10.21 8.94 5.45
N PHE A 442 9.30 9.80 4.98
CA PHE A 442 7.89 9.69 5.29
C PHE A 442 7.01 10.22 4.17
N PHE A 443 5.78 9.73 4.19
CA PHE A 443 4.67 10.10 3.35
C PHE A 443 3.47 10.38 4.26
N ASN A 444 2.71 11.41 3.94
CA ASN A 444 1.44 11.73 4.56
C ASN A 444 0.45 12.16 3.49
N LEU A 445 -0.75 11.61 3.57
CA LEU A 445 -1.93 12.04 2.83
C LEU A 445 -3.03 12.33 3.86
N ASP A 446 -3.40 13.59 4.01
CA ASP A 446 -4.49 14.04 4.87
C ASP A 446 -5.79 14.03 4.07
N MET A 447 -6.57 12.97 4.23
CA MET A 447 -7.77 12.75 3.43
C MET A 447 -8.88 13.75 3.75
N ALA A 448 -8.96 14.25 4.98
CA ALA A 448 -9.89 15.33 5.32
C ALA A 448 -9.55 16.62 4.56
N ALA A 449 -8.27 16.99 4.51
CA ALA A 449 -7.82 18.15 3.75
C ALA A 449 -7.93 17.93 2.22
N VAL A 450 -7.70 16.71 1.71
CA VAL A 450 -7.97 16.34 0.31
C VAL A 450 -9.45 16.55 -0.03
N ARG A 451 -10.37 15.99 0.77
CA ARG A 451 -11.82 16.13 0.54
C ARG A 451 -12.26 17.58 0.57
N SER A 452 -11.83 18.35 1.57
CA SER A 452 -12.11 19.79 1.64
C SER A 452 -11.57 20.55 0.42
N THR A 453 -10.39 20.18 -0.06
CA THR A 453 -9.76 20.80 -1.22
C THR A 453 -10.53 20.50 -2.51
N LEU A 454 -10.83 19.22 -2.75
CA LEU A 454 -11.59 18.78 -3.92
C LEU A 454 -13.00 19.35 -3.91
N LEU A 455 -13.70 19.38 -2.77
CA LEU A 455 -15.02 20.01 -2.67
C LEU A 455 -14.97 21.51 -3.01
N SER A 456 -13.91 22.22 -2.63
CA SER A 456 -13.75 23.63 -3.02
C SER A 456 -13.55 23.80 -4.53
N LEU A 457 -12.79 22.90 -5.17
CA LEU A 457 -12.51 22.94 -6.61
C LEU A 457 -13.71 22.49 -7.44
N LEU A 458 -14.43 21.47 -6.97
CA LEU A 458 -15.57 20.85 -7.64
C LEU A 458 -16.90 21.51 -7.29
N ASN A 459 -16.88 22.68 -6.66
CA ASN A 459 -18.11 23.42 -6.40
C ASN A 459 -18.72 23.90 -7.73
N PRO A 460 -19.94 23.47 -8.10
CA PRO A 460 -20.60 23.85 -9.36
C PRO A 460 -20.93 25.35 -9.45
N GLU A 461 -20.94 26.05 -8.32
CA GLU A 461 -21.11 27.52 -8.23
C GLU A 461 -19.78 28.22 -7.92
N GLY A 462 -18.67 27.47 -7.89
CA GLY A 462 -17.35 27.94 -7.51
C GLY A 462 -16.57 28.58 -8.64
N ALA A 463 -15.41 29.14 -8.28
CA ALA A 463 -14.52 29.84 -9.21
C ALA A 463 -14.00 28.97 -10.37
N MET A 464 -13.95 27.65 -10.19
CA MET A 464 -13.46 26.71 -11.20
C MET A 464 -14.56 26.18 -12.12
N ALA A 465 -15.84 26.44 -11.82
CA ALA A 465 -16.95 25.78 -12.49
C ALA A 465 -16.95 26.00 -14.01
N SER A 466 -16.69 27.24 -14.47
CA SER A 466 -16.61 27.55 -15.90
C SER A 466 -15.48 26.82 -16.60
N LEU A 467 -14.30 26.71 -15.96
CA LEU A 467 -13.17 25.98 -16.53
C LEU A 467 -13.48 24.48 -16.63
N LEU A 468 -14.10 23.89 -15.60
CA LEU A 468 -14.47 22.48 -15.62
C LEU A 468 -15.51 22.16 -16.71
N LEU A 469 -16.42 23.10 -17.00
CA LEU A 469 -17.35 23.00 -18.13
C LEU A 469 -16.65 23.11 -19.48
N GLU A 470 -15.74 24.07 -19.64
CA GLU A 470 -14.90 24.21 -20.85
C GLU A 470 -14.01 22.98 -21.11
N MET A 471 -13.65 22.26 -20.06
CA MET A 471 -12.91 21.00 -20.16
C MET A 471 -13.79 19.79 -20.48
N GLU A 472 -15.11 19.95 -20.61
CA GLU A 472 -16.07 18.90 -20.94
C GLU A 472 -16.05 17.69 -19.97
N ILE A 473 -15.65 17.91 -18.71
CA ILE A 473 -15.55 16.84 -17.71
C ILE A 473 -16.76 16.73 -16.77
N ALA A 474 -17.79 17.56 -16.97
CA ALA A 474 -18.97 17.65 -16.10
C ALA A 474 -19.66 16.28 -15.87
N GLU A 475 -19.71 15.43 -16.90
CA GLU A 475 -20.29 14.08 -16.84
C GLU A 475 -19.50 13.13 -15.91
N VAL A 476 -18.20 13.34 -15.76
CA VAL A 476 -17.31 12.50 -14.94
C VAL A 476 -17.32 12.95 -13.47
N LEU A 477 -17.63 14.22 -13.19
CA LEU A 477 -17.58 14.78 -11.85
C LEU A 477 -18.49 14.08 -10.81
N PRO A 478 -19.72 13.63 -11.14
CA PRO A 478 -20.51 12.81 -10.24
C PRO A 478 -19.78 11.54 -9.78
N TRP A 479 -19.07 10.86 -10.69
CA TRP A 479 -18.29 9.66 -10.36
C TRP A 479 -17.07 9.96 -9.50
N VAL A 480 -16.42 11.11 -9.72
CA VAL A 480 -15.33 11.59 -8.87
C VAL A 480 -15.82 11.84 -7.45
N LEU A 481 -16.98 12.50 -7.30
CA LEU A 481 -17.59 12.76 -5.99
C LEU A 481 -18.06 11.46 -5.31
N GLU A 482 -18.57 10.49 -6.06
CA GLU A 482 -18.88 9.16 -5.54
C GLU A 482 -17.63 8.44 -5.02
N GLY A 483 -16.55 8.43 -5.82
CA GLY A 483 -15.26 7.88 -5.39
C GLY A 483 -14.72 8.58 -4.14
N LEU A 484 -14.93 9.89 -4.01
CA LEU A 484 -14.52 10.66 -2.86
C LEU A 484 -15.30 10.28 -1.59
N LYS A 485 -16.62 10.04 -1.70
CA LYS A 485 -17.46 9.55 -0.59
C LYS A 485 -16.95 8.23 -0.03
N LEU A 486 -16.46 7.31 -0.87
CA LEU A 486 -15.89 6.03 -0.43
C LEU A 486 -14.69 6.18 0.51
N THR A 487 -14.05 7.35 0.51
CA THR A 487 -12.91 7.67 1.38
C THR A 487 -13.30 8.41 2.66
N ALA A 488 -14.59 8.68 2.91
CA ALA A 488 -15.04 9.56 4.00
C ALA A 488 -14.66 9.07 5.41
N GLU A 489 -14.43 7.76 5.59
CA GLU A 489 -13.91 7.21 6.85
C GLU A 489 -12.41 7.41 7.04
N ILE A 490 -11.65 7.64 5.97
CA ILE A 490 -10.20 7.77 6.04
C ILE A 490 -9.88 9.20 6.46
N ASP A 491 -9.18 9.35 7.59
CA ASP A 491 -8.71 10.64 8.10
C ASP A 491 -7.34 10.97 7.50
N SER A 492 -6.38 10.04 7.63
CA SER A 492 -5.06 10.19 7.00
C SER A 492 -4.38 8.85 6.72
N ILE A 493 -3.46 8.86 5.76
CA ILE A 493 -2.59 7.73 5.42
C ILE A 493 -1.14 8.17 5.62
N ASN A 494 -0.40 7.41 6.41
CA ASN A 494 1.02 7.64 6.66
C ASN A 494 1.82 6.45 6.17
N ILE A 495 2.97 6.73 5.55
CA ILE A 495 4.04 5.75 5.35
C ILE A 495 5.29 6.34 6.00
N GLN A 496 6.00 5.57 6.80
CA GLN A 496 7.19 6.04 7.49
C GLN A 496 8.28 4.98 7.43
N ALA A 497 9.52 5.42 7.29
CA ALA A 497 10.67 4.56 7.29
C ALA A 497 11.74 5.13 8.22
N ALA A 498 12.12 4.31 9.20
CA ALA A 498 13.14 4.62 10.21
C ALA A 498 14.40 3.76 10.04
N ALA A 499 14.31 2.67 9.28
CA ALA A 499 15.42 1.77 8.96
C ALA A 499 15.26 1.21 7.54
N ALA A 500 16.37 0.86 6.88
CA ALA A 500 16.35 0.36 5.49
C ALA A 500 15.59 -0.97 5.33
N ASP A 501 15.45 -1.73 6.41
CA ASP A 501 14.81 -3.02 6.45
C ASP A 501 13.33 -2.94 6.84
N ARG A 502 12.78 -1.75 7.14
CA ARG A 502 11.43 -1.60 7.67
C ARG A 502 10.68 -0.38 7.14
N ALA A 503 9.44 -0.61 6.72
CA ALA A 503 8.47 0.43 6.43
C ALA A 503 7.19 0.20 7.25
N ASP A 504 6.66 1.26 7.87
CA ASP A 504 5.37 1.25 8.55
C ASP A 504 4.33 2.07 7.78
N PHE A 505 3.12 1.56 7.74
CA PHE A 505 1.96 2.11 7.07
C PHE A 505 0.84 2.23 8.10
N SER A 506 0.24 3.42 8.21
CA SER A 506 -0.88 3.66 9.11
C SER A 506 -2.00 4.33 8.35
N VAL A 507 -3.19 3.75 8.40
CA VAL A 507 -4.43 4.34 7.92
C VAL A 507 -5.25 4.73 9.14
N PHE A 508 -5.39 6.03 9.37
CA PHE A 508 -6.24 6.56 10.44
C PHE A 508 -7.66 6.72 9.92
N THR A 509 -8.63 6.31 10.75
CA THR A 509 -10.04 6.32 10.41
C THR A 509 -10.84 7.15 11.41
N THR A 510 -11.84 7.87 10.93
CA THR A 510 -12.83 8.60 11.72
C THR A 510 -14.24 8.27 11.23
N ALA A 511 -15.26 8.60 12.02
CA ALA A 511 -16.63 8.53 11.54
C ALA A 511 -16.85 9.54 10.39
N PRO A 512 -17.53 9.17 9.29
CA PRO A 512 -17.81 10.10 8.20
C PRO A 512 -18.64 11.29 8.67
N ASP A 513 -18.37 12.49 8.13
CA ASP A 513 -19.22 13.67 8.37
C ASP A 513 -20.45 13.62 7.45
N PRO A 514 -21.68 13.48 7.99
CA PRO A 514 -22.89 13.43 7.16
C PRO A 514 -23.09 14.67 6.30
N LYS A 515 -22.63 15.85 6.75
CA LYS A 515 -22.78 17.11 5.99
C LYS A 515 -21.86 17.12 4.77
N GLU A 516 -20.66 16.57 4.91
CA GLU A 516 -19.70 16.46 3.82
C GLU A 516 -20.24 15.51 2.73
N ILE A 517 -20.81 14.37 3.15
CA ILE A 517 -21.48 13.42 2.24
C ILE A 517 -22.66 14.09 1.52
N GLU A 518 -23.55 14.76 2.26
CA GLU A 518 -24.70 15.47 1.67
C GLU A 518 -24.24 16.54 0.67
N GLN A 519 -23.16 17.26 0.97
CA GLN A 519 -22.59 18.24 0.05
C GLN A 519 -22.08 17.59 -1.25
N MET A 520 -21.40 16.44 -1.17
CA MET A 520 -20.97 15.68 -2.34
C MET A 520 -22.17 15.25 -3.20
N ASP A 521 -23.26 14.78 -2.58
CA ASP A 521 -24.48 14.39 -3.30
C ASP A 521 -25.13 15.58 -4.00
N VAL A 522 -25.21 16.74 -3.33
CA VAL A 522 -25.73 17.98 -3.92
C VAL A 522 -24.88 18.42 -5.11
N PHE A 523 -23.55 18.39 -4.97
CA PHE A 523 -22.65 18.77 -6.07
C PHE A 523 -22.75 17.79 -7.24
N ALA A 524 -22.83 16.48 -6.98
CA ALA A 524 -22.97 15.47 -8.02
C ALA A 524 -24.26 15.69 -8.82
N ALA A 525 -25.39 15.91 -8.15
CA ALA A 525 -26.67 16.19 -8.81
C ALA A 525 -26.60 17.47 -9.68
N ARG A 526 -25.94 18.53 -9.20
CA ARG A 526 -25.78 19.77 -9.97
C ARG A 526 -24.87 19.60 -11.18
N TRP A 527 -23.77 18.88 -11.06
CA TRP A 527 -22.91 18.59 -12.21
C TRP A 527 -23.63 17.74 -13.27
N GLN A 528 -24.48 16.81 -12.84
CA GLN A 528 -25.32 16.03 -13.76
C GLN A 528 -26.35 16.90 -14.51
N GLU A 529 -26.91 17.93 -13.87
CA GLU A 529 -27.80 18.90 -14.54
C GLU A 529 -27.07 19.83 -15.51
N LEU A 530 -25.78 20.09 -15.27
CA LEU A 530 -24.94 20.97 -16.09
C LEU A 530 -24.22 20.24 -17.23
N ALA A 531 -24.20 18.91 -17.20
CA ALA A 531 -23.64 18.10 -18.27
C ALA A 531 -24.43 18.34 -19.57
N PRO A 532 -23.75 18.51 -20.73
CA PRO A 532 -24.44 18.60 -22.01
C PRO A 532 -25.29 17.34 -22.24
N GLU A 533 -26.46 17.49 -22.87
CA GLU A 533 -27.26 16.32 -23.28
C GLU A 533 -26.46 15.53 -24.31
N GLU A 534 -26.28 14.22 -24.10
CA GLU A 534 -25.72 13.32 -25.11
C GLU A 534 -26.68 13.28 -26.32
N ASP A 535 -26.39 14.06 -27.36
CA ASP A 535 -26.97 13.88 -28.68
C ASP A 535 -26.39 12.57 -29.26
N TYR A 536 -26.99 11.43 -28.88
CA TYR A 536 -26.85 10.21 -29.65
C TYR A 536 -27.56 10.44 -30.99
N GLU A 537 -26.86 11.02 -31.96
CA GLU A 537 -27.20 10.76 -33.37
C GLU A 537 -27.01 9.25 -33.57
N GLU A 538 -28.11 8.50 -33.54
CA GLU A 538 -28.16 7.18 -34.16
C GLU A 538 -27.66 7.39 -35.59
N GLU A 539 -26.43 6.94 -35.88
CA GLU A 539 -26.01 6.71 -37.26
C GLU A 539 -27.02 5.71 -37.83
N GLU A 540 -28.02 6.22 -38.55
CA GLU A 540 -28.86 5.42 -39.43
C GLU A 540 -27.90 4.65 -40.32
N SER A 541 -27.79 3.35 -40.06
CA SER A 541 -27.08 2.41 -40.92
C SER A 541 -27.71 2.50 -42.30
N ASP A 542 -27.00 3.13 -43.23
CA ASP A 542 -27.39 3.26 -44.63
C ASP A 542 -27.35 1.85 -45.26
N ASP A 543 -28.49 1.17 -45.23
CA ASP A 543 -28.79 -0.05 -45.99
C ASP A 543 -28.64 0.27 -47.49
N SER A 544 -27.40 0.19 -47.99
CA SER A 544 -27.10 0.12 -49.41
C SER A 544 -26.50 -1.24 -49.72
N GLU A 545 -27.31 -2.03 -50.41
CA GLU A 545 -27.00 -3.34 -50.98
C GLU A 545 -25.70 -3.29 -51.81
N GLU A 546 -24.67 -4.02 -51.39
CA GLU A 546 -23.70 -4.59 -52.33
C GLU A 546 -23.67 -6.10 -52.17
N GLU A 547 -24.33 -6.77 -53.13
CA GLU A 547 -24.17 -8.19 -53.42
C GLU A 547 -22.68 -8.52 -53.59
N HIS A 548 -22.13 -9.33 -52.68
CA HIS A 548 -20.94 -10.10 -52.98
C HIS A 548 -21.13 -11.58 -52.67
N GLU A 549 -21.11 -12.34 -53.76
CA GLU A 549 -21.24 -13.77 -53.95
C GLU A 549 -20.45 -14.62 -52.94
N GLU A 550 -21.14 -15.58 -52.30
CA GLU A 550 -20.47 -16.72 -51.65
C GLU A 550 -19.88 -17.68 -52.70
N PRO A 551 -18.65 -18.20 -52.46
CA PRO A 551 -18.27 -19.51 -52.98
C PRO A 551 -18.26 -20.58 -51.87
N PRO A 552 -18.49 -21.86 -52.25
CA PRO A 552 -19.14 -22.83 -51.39
C PRO A 552 -18.18 -23.58 -50.46
N VAL A 553 -18.59 -23.75 -49.19
CA VAL A 553 -17.98 -24.72 -48.28
C VAL A 553 -18.40 -26.14 -48.69
N LYS A 554 -17.47 -26.87 -49.31
CA LYS A 554 -17.58 -28.33 -49.47
C LYS A 554 -17.31 -29.02 -48.14
N ASN A 555 -18.33 -29.72 -47.63
CA ASN A 555 -18.19 -30.70 -46.54
C ASN A 555 -17.43 -31.97 -46.96
N LYS A 556 -16.84 -32.63 -45.94
CA LYS A 556 -16.19 -33.97 -45.83
C LYS A 556 -14.66 -33.92 -45.98
N PHE A 557 -13.87 -34.15 -44.92
CA PHE A 557 -13.79 -35.32 -44.03
C PHE A 557 -13.08 -34.95 -42.73
#